data_AF-A0A126RUN5-F1
#
_entry.id   AF-A0A126RUN5-F1
#
_cell.length_a   1.000
_cell.length_b   1.000
_cell.length_c   1.000
_cell.angle_alpha   90.00
_cell.angle_beta   90.00
_cell.angle_gamma   90.00
#
_symmetry.space_group_name_H-M   'P 1'
#
loop_
_entity.id
_entity.type
_entity.pdbx_description
1 polymer ?
#
loop_
_entity_poly.entity_id
_entity_poly.type
_entity_poly.pdbx_seq_one_letter_code
_entity_poly.pdbx_strand_id
1 'polypeptide(L)' 'MAIPDSYRRNFQTLLRAAADGNLALLECTDAATGEPRYVICAVGRDRGDYIMTPFGHLNDGDPFAAYIPPDGEVGARRKA' A
#
# COMPACT_ATOMS: atom_id res chain seq x y z
N MET A 1 -1.71 -19.77 -4.80
CA MET A 1 -3.05 -19.28 -4.45
C MET A 1 -3.35 -18.05 -5.31
N ALA A 2 -4.57 -17.88 -5.81
CA ALA A 2 -4.93 -16.72 -6.63
C ALA A 2 -5.27 -15.52 -5.75
N ILE A 3 -4.76 -14.33 -6.11
CA ILE A 3 -5.11 -13.06 -5.47
C ILE A 3 -6.58 -12.75 -5.74
N PRO A 4 -7.41 -12.42 -4.73
CA PRO A 4 -8.82 -12.11 -4.97
C PRO A 4 -9.02 -10.88 -5.87
N ASP A 5 -10.10 -10.87 -6.65
CA ASP A 5 -10.36 -9.82 -7.65
C ASP A 5 -10.46 -8.41 -7.06
N SER A 6 -10.93 -8.28 -5.83
CA SER A 6 -10.97 -6.98 -5.11
C SER A 6 -9.57 -6.39 -4.95
N TYR A 7 -8.60 -7.19 -4.52
CA TYR A 7 -7.21 -6.76 -4.39
C TYR A 7 -6.59 -6.43 -5.74
N ARG A 8 -6.90 -7.21 -6.79
CA ARG A 8 -6.42 -6.93 -8.15
C ARG A 8 -6.98 -5.59 -8.67
N ARG A 9 -8.27 -5.32 -8.46
CA ARG A 9 -8.90 -4.04 -8.83
C ARG A 9 -8.28 -2.86 -8.07
N ASN A 10 -8.10 -3.00 -6.76
CA ASN A 10 -7.45 -1.97 -5.94
C ASN A 10 -6.03 -1.68 -6.42
N PHE A 11 -5.26 -2.71 -6.75
CA PHE A 11 -3.92 -2.55 -7.30
C PHE A 11 -3.93 -1.82 -8.65
N GLN A 12 -4.90 -2.09 -9.52
CA GLN A 12 -5.05 -1.36 -10.78
C GLN A 12 -5.41 0.12 -10.56
N THR A 13 -6.26 0.43 -9.58
CA THR A 13 -6.54 1.82 -9.18
C THR A 13 -5.27 2.52 -8.68
N LEU A 14 -4.46 1.83 -7.86
CA LEU A 14 -3.19 2.35 -7.37
C LEU A 14 -2.22 2.66 -8.52
N LEU A 15 -2.08 1.76 -9.50
CA LEU A 15 -1.23 1.98 -10.67
C LEU A 15 -1.67 3.18 -11.51
N ARG A 16 -2.98 3.36 -11.72
CA ARG A 16 -3.51 4.55 -12.40
C ARG A 16 -3.20 5.83 -11.62
N ALA A 17 -3.49 5.85 -10.34
CA ALA A 17 -3.20 7.01 -9.50
C ALA A 17 -1.70 7.35 -9.49
N ALA A 18 -0.82 6.34 -9.50
CA ALA A 18 0.62 6.53 -9.63
C ALA A 18 1.01 7.18 -10.96
N ALA A 19 0.49 6.66 -12.07
CA ALA A 19 0.74 7.20 -13.41
C ALA A 19 0.27 8.65 -13.55
N ASP A 20 -0.83 8.99 -12.88
CA ASP A 20 -1.39 10.34 -12.89
C ASP A 20 -0.74 11.29 -11.85
N GLY A 21 0.23 10.81 -11.06
CA GLY A 21 0.89 11.61 -10.00
C GLY A 21 -0.01 11.89 -8.78
N ASN A 22 -1.10 11.14 -8.64
CA ASN A 22 -2.14 11.31 -7.63
C ASN A 22 -2.00 10.31 -6.48
N LEU A 23 -0.77 10.04 -6.04
CA LEU A 23 -0.53 9.27 -4.82
C LEU A 23 -0.15 10.20 -3.67
N ALA A 24 -0.65 9.86 -2.48
CA ALA A 24 -0.25 10.50 -1.24
C ALA A 24 0.11 9.43 -0.19
N LEU A 25 1.06 9.78 0.67
CA LEU A 25 1.37 9.04 1.88
C LEU A 25 0.80 9.83 3.06
N LEU A 26 -0.10 9.21 3.82
CA LEU A 26 -0.76 9.84 4.96
C LEU A 26 -0.41 9.09 6.24
N GLU A 27 -0.03 9.82 7.29
CA GLU A 27 -0.02 9.27 8.64
C GLU A 27 -1.48 9.10 9.10
N CYS A 28 -1.84 7.90 9.50
CA CYS A 28 -3.15 7.55 10.03
C CYS A 28 -2.99 6.83 11.36
N THR A 29 -3.92 7.05 12.28
CA THR A 29 -3.98 6.28 13.52
C THR A 29 -4.72 4.97 13.25
N ASP A 30 -4.08 3.83 13.51
CA ASP A 30 -4.73 2.53 13.43
C ASP A 30 -5.88 2.47 14.44
N ALA A 31 -7.09 2.22 13.95
CA ALA A 31 -8.30 2.33 14.77
C ALA A 31 -8.40 1.26 15.87
N ALA A 32 -7.67 0.14 15.75
CA ALA A 32 -7.70 -0.94 16.73
C ALA A 32 -6.63 -0.77 17.82
N THR A 33 -5.45 -0.27 17.44
CA THR A 33 -4.26 -0.21 18.31
C THR A 33 -3.92 1.19 18.78
N GLY A 34 -4.35 2.23 18.06
CA GLY A 34 -3.98 3.63 18.33
C GLY A 34 -2.58 4.02 17.82
N GLU A 35 -1.87 3.12 17.14
CA GLU A 35 -0.52 3.38 16.65
C GLU A 35 -0.54 4.17 15.32
N PRO A 36 0.43 5.06 15.07
CA PRO A 36 0.56 5.71 13.77
C PRO A 36 0.98 4.69 12.71
N ARG A 37 0.37 4.77 11.52
CA ARG A 37 0.66 3.98 10.33
C ARG A 37 0.75 4.88 9.12
N TYR A 38 1.68 4.63 8.22
CA TYR A 38 1.86 5.42 7.00
C TYR A 38 1.12 4.77 5.82
N VAL A 39 -0.06 5.28 5.50
CA VAL A 39 -1.02 4.72 4.55
C VAL A 39 -0.81 5.30 3.15
N ILE A 40 -0.69 4.41 2.16
CA ILE A 40 -0.68 4.76 0.73
C ILE A 40 -2.13 4.99 0.29
N CYS A 41 -2.39 6.18 -0.25
CA CYS A 41 -3.69 6.61 -0.73
C CYS A 41 -3.65 7.02 -2.21
N ALA A 42 -4.69 6.67 -2.96
CA ALA A 42 -5.02 7.41 -4.19
C ALA A 42 -5.74 8.69 -3.83
N VAL A 43 -5.35 9.77 -4.49
CA VAL A 43 -5.95 11.09 -4.39
C VAL A 43 -6.92 11.26 -5.56
N GLY A 44 -8.21 11.24 -5.27
CA GLY A 44 -9.27 11.61 -6.20
C GLY A 44 -9.74 13.05 -5.97
N ARG A 45 -10.60 13.51 -6.88
CA ARG A 45 -11.40 14.72 -6.66
C ARG A 45 -12.87 14.40 -6.89
N ASP A 46 -13.73 14.87 -5.99
CA ASP A 46 -15.18 14.87 -6.16
C ASP A 46 -15.74 16.24 -5.77
N ARG A 47 -16.47 16.88 -6.68
CA ARG A 47 -17.09 18.21 -6.48
C ARG A 47 -16.16 19.31 -5.93
N GLY A 48 -14.86 19.18 -6.17
CA GLY A 48 -13.84 20.13 -5.70
C GLY A 48 -13.11 19.70 -4.43
N ASP A 49 -13.60 18.67 -3.74
CA ASP A 49 -12.95 18.10 -2.56
C ASP A 49 -11.98 16.99 -2.95
N TYR A 50 -10.89 16.87 -2.19
CA TYR A 50 -9.98 15.74 -2.31
C TYR A 50 -10.54 14.52 -1.59
N ILE A 51 -10.60 13.40 -2.30
CA ILE A 51 -10.95 12.10 -1.71
C ILE A 51 -9.68 11.27 -1.59
N MET A 52 -9.38 10.84 -0.37
CA MET A 52 -8.26 9.93 -0.09
C MET A 52 -8.80 8.51 0.00
N THR A 53 -8.40 7.65 -0.94
CA THR A 53 -8.76 6.22 -0.92
C THR A 53 -7.58 5.40 -0.40
N PRO A 54 -7.62 4.85 0.82
CA PRO A 54 -6.52 4.08 1.38
C PRO A 54 -6.44 2.68 0.78
N PHE A 55 -5.23 2.22 0.46
CA PHE A 55 -4.99 0.85 -0.04
C PHE A 55 -4.26 -0.06 0.94
N GLY A 56 -3.38 0.52 1.77
CA GLY A 56 -2.57 -0.22 2.72
C GLY A 56 -1.52 0.68 3.35
N HIS A 57 -0.90 0.22 4.43
CA HIS A 57 0.19 0.92 5.10
C HIS A 57 1.55 0.33 4.70
N LEU A 58 2.58 1.15 4.79
CA LEU A 58 3.95 0.68 4.72
C LEU A 58 4.24 -0.22 5.92
N ASN A 59 5.09 -1.23 5.72
CA ASN A 59 5.57 -2.04 6.82
C ASN A 59 6.40 -1.15 7.77
N ASP A 60 6.12 -1.22 9.07
CA ASP A 60 6.79 -0.37 10.07
C ASP A 60 8.20 -0.85 10.44
N GLY A 61 8.61 -2.03 9.97
CA GLY A 61 9.89 -2.66 10.27
C GLY A 61 10.61 -3.17 9.02
N ASP A 62 11.17 -4.38 9.11
CA ASP A 62 11.81 -5.04 7.97
C ASP A 62 10.79 -5.93 7.22
N PRO A 63 10.38 -5.57 5.98
CA PRO A 63 9.48 -6.39 5.18
C PRO A 63 10.03 -7.81 4.92
N PHE A 64 11.34 -7.98 4.85
CA PHE A 64 11.97 -9.29 4.61
C PHE A 64 11.89 -10.19 5.85
N ALA A 65 11.81 -9.62 7.05
CA ALA A 65 11.51 -10.38 8.25
C ALA A 65 10.01 -10.68 8.39
N ALA A 66 9.15 -9.82 7.81
CA ALA A 66 7.69 -9.92 7.94
C ALA A 66 7.02 -10.87 6.94
N TYR A 67 7.59 -11.03 5.73
CA TYR A 67 6.94 -11.77 4.65
C TYR A 67 7.85 -12.83 4.03
N ILE A 68 7.31 -14.04 3.84
CA ILE A 68 7.93 -15.11 3.07
C ILE A 68 7.27 -15.12 1.68
N PRO A 69 8.02 -14.91 0.58
CA PRO A 69 7.43 -14.93 -0.75
C PRO A 69 6.93 -16.33 -1.15
N PRO A 70 6.05 -16.44 -2.17
CA PRO A 70 5.48 -17.73 -2.57
C PRO A 70 6.49 -18.78 -3.04
N ASP A 71 7.67 -18.35 -3.52
CA ASP A 71 8.78 -19.24 -3.91
C ASP A 71 9.66 -19.66 -2.72
N GLY A 72 9.38 -19.14 -1.51
CA GLY A 72 10.09 -19.46 -0.28
C GLY A 72 11.44 -18.73 -0.12
N GLU A 73 11.86 -17.91 -1.09
CA GLU A 73 13.14 -17.20 -1.00
C GLU A 73 12.96 -15.85 -0.29
N VAL A 74 13.41 -15.79 0.95
CA VAL A 74 13.46 -14.53 1.71
C VAL A 74 14.70 -13.75 1.26
N GLY A 75 14.50 -12.73 0.41
CA GLY A 75 15.39 -11.59 0.19
C GLY A 75 16.90 -11.89 0.30
N ALA A 76 17.43 -12.78 -0.56
CA ALA A 76 18.87 -12.94 -0.67
C ALA A 76 19.48 -11.59 -1.08
N ARG A 77 20.24 -10.96 -0.17
CA ARG A 77 21.05 -9.79 -0.48
C ARG A 77 21.90 -10.08 -1.71
N ARG A 78 21.58 -9.49 -2.87
CA ARG A 78 22.60 -9.28 -3.89
C ARG A 78 23.50 -8.15 -3.40
N LYS A 79 24.57 -8.53 -2.68
CA LYS A 79 25.75 -7.67 -2.58
C LYS A 79 26.32 -7.53 -3.98
N ALA A 80 26.33 -6.31 -4.51
CA ALA A 80 27.24 -5.91 -5.58
C ALA A 80 28.66 -5.78 -5.00
#